data_AF-A0AAW1KKV1-F1
#
_entry.id   AF-A0AAW1KKV1-F1
#
_cell.length_a   1.000
_cell.length_b   1.000
_cell.length_c   1.000
_cell.angle_alpha   90.00
_cell.angle_beta   90.00
_cell.angle_gamma   90.00
#
_symmetry.space_group_name_H-M   'P 1'
#
loop_
_entity.id
_entity.type
_entity.pdbx_description
1 polymer ?
#
loop_
_entity_poly.entity_id
_entity_poly.type
_entity_poly.pdbx_seq_one_letter_code
_entity_poly.pdbx_strand_id
1 'polypeptide(L)'
;MIIEKWGPENQTSQMNPEAFISTLRNISKTSTIRISNGQRVMPYWWDAEIQLKRRECNKLRRFWTRKNKTQNDPLPQEKVNYKKAKKELKILILNSKRAHWKHQAVNSEKALPNKE
;
A
#
# COMPACT_ATOMS: atom_id res chain seq x y z
N MET A 1 -27.62 27.19 43.83
CA MET A 1 -26.96 26.06 43.13
C MET A 1 -27.48 26.02 41.72
N ILE A 2 -26.66 26.43 40.74
CA ILE A 2 -27.01 26.36 39.32
C ILE A 2 -26.36 25.09 38.79
N ILE A 3 -27.19 24.13 38.38
CA ILE A 3 -26.75 22.91 37.71
C ILE A 3 -26.50 23.30 36.26
N GLU A 4 -25.25 23.56 35.89
CA GLU A 4 -24.83 23.68 34.49
C GLU A 4 -25.03 22.33 33.82
N LYS A 5 -26.10 22.22 33.02
CA LYS A 5 -26.31 21.11 32.10
C LYS A 5 -25.27 21.19 30.99
N TRP A 6 -24.22 20.41 31.10
CA TRP A 6 -23.34 20.08 29.96
C TRP A 6 -24.13 19.19 28.99
N GLY A 7 -24.74 19.80 27.98
CA GLY A 7 -25.30 19.08 26.85
C GLY A 7 -24.22 18.77 25.81
N PRO A 8 -24.26 17.60 25.18
CA PRO A 8 -23.84 17.45 23.80
C PRO A 8 -25.13 17.36 22.98
N GLU A 9 -25.73 18.52 22.67
CA GLU A 9 -26.51 18.63 21.44
C GLU A 9 -25.49 18.49 20.31
N ASN A 10 -25.19 17.23 20.00
CA ASN A 10 -24.34 16.80 18.90
C ASN A 10 -24.97 17.31 17.61
N GLN A 11 -24.59 18.52 17.24
CA GLN A 11 -24.60 18.97 15.87
C GLN A 11 -23.66 18.04 15.11
N THR A 12 -24.17 16.88 14.69
CA THR A 12 -23.72 16.20 13.49
C THR A 12 -24.10 17.11 12.32
N SER A 13 -23.45 18.28 12.22
CA SER A 13 -23.36 19.02 10.97
C SER A 13 -23.01 17.98 9.93
N GLN A 14 -23.93 17.72 9.02
CA GLN A 14 -23.81 16.68 8.01
C GLN A 14 -22.48 16.88 7.30
N MET A 15 -21.48 16.12 7.71
CA MET A 15 -20.15 16.24 7.17
C MET A 15 -20.27 15.79 5.73
N ASN A 16 -20.12 16.73 4.80
CA ASN A 16 -20.28 16.45 3.39
C ASN A 16 -19.42 15.22 3.04
N PRO A 17 -20.02 14.13 2.53
CA PRO A 17 -19.29 12.89 2.28
C PRO A 17 -18.11 13.10 1.33
N GLU A 18 -18.21 14.06 0.40
CA GLU A 18 -17.10 14.44 -0.48
C GLU A 18 -15.96 15.12 0.29
N ALA A 19 -16.29 15.99 1.24
CA ALA A 19 -15.30 16.61 2.11
C ALA A 19 -14.58 15.54 2.94
N PHE A 20 -15.32 14.61 3.55
CA PHE A 20 -14.76 13.50 4.32
C PHE A 20 -13.84 12.60 3.48
N ILE A 21 -14.27 12.19 2.28
CA ILE A 21 -13.46 11.40 1.35
C ILE A 21 -12.19 12.16 0.94
N SER A 22 -12.29 13.47 0.71
CA SER A 22 -11.13 14.31 0.38
C SER A 22 -10.12 14.36 1.53
N THR A 23 -10.59 14.46 2.78
CA THR A 23 -9.75 14.47 3.97
C THR A 23 -9.04 13.14 4.15
N LEU A 24 -9.75 12.02 3.97
CA LEU A 24 -9.14 10.68 4.01
C LEU A 24 -8.07 10.50 2.93
N ARG A 25 -8.32 10.99 1.71
CA ARG A 25 -7.31 10.97 0.63
C ARG A 25 -6.10 11.82 0.98
N ASN A 26 -6.29 12.98 1.61
CA ASN A 26 -5.20 13.86 2.02
C ASN A 26 -4.37 13.27 3.17
N ILE A 27 -5.02 12.74 4.20
CA ILE A 27 -4.36 12.02 5.30
C ILE A 27 -3.55 10.83 4.76
N SER A 28 -4.10 10.08 3.81
CA SER A 28 -3.37 8.98 3.14
C SER A 28 -2.16 9.46 2.32
N LYS A 29 -2.26 10.63 1.67
CA LYS A 29 -1.14 11.23 0.94
C LYS A 29 -0.04 11.75 1.88
N THR A 30 -0.40 12.33 3.02
CA THR A 30 0.53 12.90 4.01
C THR A 30 1.14 11.84 4.91
N SER A 31 0.45 10.74 5.18
CA SER A 31 0.98 9.60 5.95
C SER A 31 2.03 8.78 5.20
N THR A 32 2.24 9.04 3.91
CA THR A 32 3.31 8.40 3.15
C THR A 32 4.63 9.09 3.47
N ILE A 33 5.46 8.48 4.32
CA ILE A 33 6.79 9.00 4.66
C ILE A 33 7.61 9.17 3.37
N ARG A 34 7.90 10.43 3.03
CA ARG A 34 8.84 10.79 1.97
C ARG A 34 10.18 11.07 2.64
N ILE A 35 11.23 10.43 2.16
CA ILE A 35 12.61 10.82 2.46
C ILE A 35 12.83 12.20 1.80
N SER A 36 13.70 13.03 2.38
CA SER A 36 14.02 14.41 1.96
C SER A 36 14.25 14.57 0.44
N ASN A 37 14.63 13.51 -0.27
CA ASN A 37 14.89 13.50 -1.72
C ASN A 37 13.68 13.09 -2.57
N GLY A 38 12.46 13.12 -2.02
CA GLY A 38 11.24 12.67 -2.71
C GLY A 38 11.13 11.16 -2.90
N GLN A 39 12.09 10.39 -2.36
CA GLN A 39 12.03 8.93 -2.34
C GLN A 39 10.98 8.48 -1.33
N ARG A 40 10.08 7.59 -1.75
CA ARG A 40 9.10 6.98 -0.84
C ARG A 40 9.82 5.97 0.03
N VAL A 41 9.63 6.04 1.35
CA VAL A 41 10.07 4.97 2.24
C VAL A 41 9.33 3.71 1.86
N MET A 42 10.06 2.64 1.55
CA MET A 42 9.46 1.35 1.29
C MET A 42 9.02 0.73 2.62
N PRO A 43 7.91 -0.03 2.64
CA PRO A 43 7.51 -0.77 3.83
C PRO A 43 8.66 -1.66 4.33
N TYR A 44 8.75 -1.90 5.63
CA TYR A 44 9.81 -2.73 6.21
C TYR A 44 9.83 -4.17 5.68
N TRP A 45 8.68 -4.69 5.22
CA TRP A 45 8.55 -6.01 4.59
C TRP A 45 8.87 -5.99 3.08
N TRP A 46 9.42 -4.90 2.56
CA TRP A 46 9.65 -4.74 1.13
C TRP A 46 11.05 -5.20 0.73
N ASP A 47 11.14 -6.41 0.18
CA ASP A 47 12.42 -7.02 -0.20
C ASP A 47 13.00 -6.48 -1.53
N ALA A 48 14.32 -6.60 -1.67
CA ALA A 48 15.04 -6.23 -2.90
C ALA A 48 14.51 -7.00 -4.13
N GLU A 49 14.13 -8.26 -3.95
CA GLU A 49 13.54 -9.10 -5.01
C GLU A 49 12.18 -8.55 -5.49
N ILE A 50 11.31 -8.16 -4.55
CA ILE A 50 10.02 -7.50 -4.86
C ILE A 50 10.30 -6.22 -5.66
N GLN A 51 11.32 -5.46 -5.27
CA GLN A 51 11.68 -4.22 -5.96
C GLN A 51 12.17 -4.48 -7.39
N LEU A 52 13.02 -5.49 -7.61
CA LEU A 52 13.49 -5.89 -8.94
C LEU A 52 12.30 -6.33 -9.82
N LYS A 53 11.44 -7.22 -9.29
CA LYS A 53 10.28 -7.72 -10.02
C LYS A 53 9.26 -6.62 -10.32
N ARG A 54 9.09 -5.65 -9.42
CA ARG A 54 8.26 -4.47 -9.66
C ARG A 54 8.81 -3.60 -10.77
N ARG A 55 10.14 -3.40 -10.83
CA ARG A 55 10.78 -2.66 -11.93
C ARG A 55 10.55 -3.36 -13.27
N GLU A 56 10.73 -4.68 -13.32
CA GLU A 56 10.46 -5.50 -14.50
C GLU A 56 9.00 -5.38 -14.96
N CYS A 57 8.05 -5.57 -14.03
CA CYS A 57 6.62 -5.46 -14.30
C CYS A 57 6.24 -4.06 -14.83
N ASN A 58 6.81 -3.00 -14.26
CA ASN A 58 6.61 -1.63 -14.73
C ASN A 58 7.21 -1.40 -16.13
N LYS A 59 8.38 -1.98 -16.42
CA LYS A 59 9.01 -1.93 -17.75
C LYS A 59 8.10 -2.58 -18.79
N LEU A 60 7.63 -3.80 -18.53
CA LEU A 60 6.70 -4.54 -19.41
C LEU A 60 5.38 -3.79 -19.61
N ARG A 61 4.79 -3.24 -18.53
CA ARG A 61 3.57 -2.42 -18.61
C ARG A 61 3.76 -1.20 -19.49
N ARG A 62 4.86 -0.46 -19.30
CA ARG A 62 5.17 0.75 -20.09
C ARG A 62 5.38 0.40 -21.56
N PHE A 63 6.10 -0.69 -21.83
CA PHE A 63 6.31 -1.17 -23.19
C PHE A 63 5.00 -1.49 -23.89
N TRP A 64 4.18 -2.35 -23.28
CA TRP A 64 2.87 -2.73 -23.81
C TRP A 64 1.95 -1.51 -24.00
N THR A 65 1.81 -0.66 -22.99
CA THR A 65 0.90 0.52 -23.07
C THR A 65 1.33 1.56 -24.10
N ARG A 66 2.63 1.74 -24.34
CA ARG A 66 3.12 2.67 -25.38
C ARG A 66 2.95 2.07 -26.77
N LYS A 67 3.28 0.79 -26.94
CA LYS A 67 3.15 0.09 -28.23
C LYS A 67 1.69 -0.01 -28.67
N ASN A 68 0.77 -0.30 -27.74
CA ASN A 68 -0.68 -0.33 -27.98
C ASN A 68 -1.28 1.05 -28.33
N LYS A 69 -0.58 2.16 -28.08
CA LYS A 69 -1.00 3.49 -28.57
C LYS A 69 -0.56 3.77 -30.01
N THR A 70 0.48 3.05 -30.47
CA THR A 70 1.12 3.29 -31.76
C THR A 70 0.60 2.33 -32.83
N GLN A 71 0.29 1.10 -32.43
CA GLN A 71 -0.23 0.05 -33.30
C GLN A 71 -1.65 -0.30 -32.84
N ASN A 72 -2.62 -0.26 -33.77
CA ASN A 72 -3.98 -0.75 -33.56
C ASN A 72 -4.08 -2.28 -33.50
N ASP A 73 -2.94 -2.98 -33.63
CA ASP A 73 -2.90 -4.43 -33.57
C ASP A 73 -2.88 -4.94 -32.13
N PRO A 74 -3.65 -5.99 -31.81
CA PRO A 74 -3.55 -6.66 -30.53
C PRO A 74 -2.18 -7.32 -30.44
N LEU A 75 -1.39 -6.93 -29.45
CA LEU A 75 -0.12 -7.56 -29.09
C LEU A 75 -0.35 -8.51 -27.91
N PRO A 76 -0.79 -9.76 -28.16
CA PRO A 76 -1.10 -10.73 -27.11
C PRO A 76 0.13 -11.06 -26.28
N GLN A 77 1.31 -11.17 -26.89
CA GLN A 77 2.50 -11.68 -26.20
C GLN A 77 3.00 -10.76 -25.10
N GLU A 78 3.11 -9.45 -25.35
CA GLU A 78 3.57 -8.48 -24.35
C GLU A 78 2.57 -8.34 -23.20
N LYS A 79 1.27 -8.42 -23.51
CA LYS A 79 0.21 -8.45 -22.50
C LYS A 79 0.30 -9.71 -21.64
N VAL A 80 0.58 -10.87 -22.24
CA VAL A 80 0.81 -12.14 -21.54
C VAL A 80 2.04 -12.04 -20.64
N ASN A 81 3.16 -11.51 -21.15
CA ASN A 81 4.40 -11.32 -20.39
C ASN A 81 4.17 -10.40 -19.17
N TYR A 82 3.50 -9.27 -19.36
CA TYR A 82 3.13 -8.38 -18.25
C TYR A 82 2.23 -9.09 -17.24
N LYS A 83 1.21 -9.83 -17.69
CA LYS A 83 0.31 -10.58 -16.79
C LYS A 83 1.08 -11.64 -15.98
N LYS A 84 2.03 -12.35 -16.60
CA LYS A 84 2.89 -13.34 -15.93
C LYS A 84 3.75 -12.67 -14.86
N ALA A 85 4.52 -11.64 -15.22
CA ALA A 85 5.35 -10.90 -14.26
C ALA A 85 4.55 -10.28 -13.11
N LYS A 86 3.31 -9.82 -13.39
CA LYS A 86 2.39 -9.31 -12.36
C LYS A 86 1.92 -10.39 -11.39
N LYS A 87 1.67 -11.61 -11.86
CA LYS A 87 1.33 -12.75 -10.99
C LYS A 87 2.51 -13.11 -10.08
N GLU A 88 3.70 -13.22 -10.64
CA GLU A 88 4.93 -13.50 -9.89
C GLU A 88 5.19 -12.43 -8.81
N LEU A 89 5.06 -11.15 -9.16
CA LEU A 89 5.17 -10.05 -8.19
C LEU A 89 4.18 -10.18 -7.03
N LYS A 90 2.93 -10.59 -7.30
CA LYS A 90 1.92 -10.79 -6.24
C LYS A 90 2.32 -11.92 -5.30
N ILE A 91 2.85 -13.02 -5.83
CA ILE A 91 3.33 -14.15 -5.03
C ILE A 91 4.47 -13.71 -4.13
N LEU A 92 5.46 -12.98 -4.67
CA LEU A 92 6.58 -12.46 -3.88
C LEU A 92 6.11 -11.55 -2.73
N ILE A 93 5.19 -10.62 -3.01
CA ILE A 93 4.63 -9.73 -1.96
C ILE A 93 3.92 -10.55 -0.87
N LEU A 94 3.13 -11.56 -1.27
CA LEU A 94 2.40 -12.39 -0.33
C LEU A 94 3.34 -13.21 0.56
N ASN A 95 4.36 -13.83 -0.05
CA ASN A 95 5.36 -14.62 0.68
C ASN A 95 6.17 -13.76 1.65
N SER A 96 6.62 -12.58 1.21
CA SER A 96 7.36 -11.67 2.07
C SER A 96 6.53 -11.19 3.26
N LYS A 97 5.26 -10.81 3.03
CA LYS A 97 4.35 -10.46 4.13
C LYS A 97 4.17 -11.60 5.13
N ARG A 98 3.94 -12.82 4.64
CA ARG A 98 3.81 -14.02 5.50
C ARG A 98 5.07 -14.25 6.33
N ALA A 99 6.25 -14.16 5.72
CA ALA A 99 7.52 -14.33 6.42
C ALA A 99 7.71 -13.27 7.52
N HIS A 100 7.41 -12.01 7.22
CA HIS A 100 7.51 -10.91 8.18
C HIS A 100 6.52 -11.04 9.34
N TRP A 101 5.27 -11.42 9.09
CA TRP A 101 4.30 -11.68 10.16
C TRP A 101 4.70 -12.85 11.04
N LYS A 102 5.20 -13.94 10.44
CA LYS A 102 5.72 -15.09 11.21
C LYS A 102 6.88 -14.68 12.11
N HIS A 103 7.81 -13.87 11.61
CA HIS A 103 8.93 -13.36 12.39
C HIS A 103 8.47 -12.48 13.56
N GLN A 104 7.47 -11.61 13.35
CA GLN A 104 6.90 -10.78 14.41
C GLN A 104 6.24 -11.61 15.51
N ALA A 105 5.46 -12.64 15.14
CA ALA A 105 4.80 -13.53 16.11
C ALA A 105 5.82 -14.28 16.99
N VAL A 106 6.91 -14.79 16.40
CA VAL A 106 7.97 -15.48 17.16
C VAL A 106 8.69 -14.53 18.12
N ASN A 107 8.91 -13.27 17.72
CA ASN A 107 9.58 -12.30 18.59
C ASN A 107 8.67 -11.80 19.73
N SER A 108 7.34 -11.77 19.53
CA SER A 108 6.42 -11.45 20.63
C SER A 108 6.38 -12.54 21.72
N GLU A 109 6.56 -13.81 21.36
CA GLU A 109 6.59 -14.92 22.33
C GLU A 109 7.87 -14.92 23.18
N LYS A 110 9.01 -14.53 22.60
CA LYS A 110 10.30 -14.43 23.32
C LYS A 110 10.39 -13.23 24.26
N ALA A 111 9.47 -12.26 24.16
CA ALA A 111 9.51 -11.01 24.93
C ALA A 111 8.80 -11.10 26.29
N LEU A 112 8.27 -12.26 26.68
CA LEU A 112 7.74 -12.50 28.02
C LEU A 112 8.80 -13.25 28.84
N PRO A 113 9.66 -12.56 29.62
CA PRO A 113 10.40 -13.24 30.67
C PRO A 113 9.39 -13.79 31.67
N ASN A 114 9.53 -15.07 32.03
CA ASN A 114 8.78 -15.69 33.11
C ASN A 114 8.76 -14.73 34.32
N LYS A 115 7.58 -14.21 34.65
CA LYS A 115 7.36 -13.59 35.95
C LYS A 115 7.24 -14.74 36.93
N GLU A 116 8.37 -15.08 37.54
CA GLU A 116 8.43 -15.87 38.78
C GLU A 116 7.81 -15.09 39.94
#